data_AF-A0A0B4CXA8-F1
#
_entry.id   AF-A0A0B4CXA8-F1
#
_cell.length_a   1.000
_cell.length_b   1.000
_cell.length_c   1.000
_cell.angle_alpha   90.00
_cell.angle_beta   90.00
_cell.angle_gamma   90.00
#
_symmetry.space_group_name_H-M   'P 1'
#
loop_
_entity.id
_entity.type
_entity.pdbx_description
1 polymer ?
#
loop_
_entity_poly.entity_id
_entity_poly.type
_entity_poly.pdbx_seq_one_letter_code
_entity_poly.pdbx_strand_id
1 'polypeptide(L)'
;MEEGCEVTADTDPSRQFTSGRCNMHYLRFKRALDRASELGLRLCPHCGSDMSTARRNAIYCSVKCTQAASIARNIDDVRLRKRIAQALRKAQKLENPGSIPFTVADWLELAERLEYRCTYCGRVTQPEDLQMDHIVPLHKTSRGPHALTNITPACSGCNRSKKHRPLLIAWAPPLLGGKPRWDKAAPRGKKGNPWVPLAWRDSDGPLSSVLEAAQPFPELLRAIRVSEDFYQRKDLSPSELRALESLSSAR
;
A
#
# COMPACT_ATOMS: atom_id res chain seq x y z
N MET A 1 -37.32 10.93 -12.99
CA MET A 1 -37.78 11.40 -14.31
C MET A 1 -36.68 12.31 -14.83
N GLU A 2 -36.14 12.07 -16.03
CA GLU A 2 -35.22 13.06 -16.64
C GLU A 2 -36.03 14.33 -16.95
N GLU A 3 -35.42 15.52 -16.79
CA GLU A 3 -36.04 16.79 -17.16
C GLU A 3 -36.51 16.75 -18.63
N GLY A 4 -37.78 17.08 -18.87
CA GLY A 4 -38.37 17.13 -20.21
C GLY A 4 -39.19 15.90 -20.66
N CYS A 5 -39.49 14.94 -19.79
CA CYS A 5 -40.35 13.80 -20.13
C CYS A 5 -41.81 14.02 -19.71
N GLU A 6 -42.66 14.49 -20.64
CA GLU A 6 -44.09 14.81 -20.39
C GLU A 6 -45.06 13.64 -20.67
N VAL A 7 -44.58 12.47 -21.11
CA VAL A 7 -45.43 11.34 -21.51
C VAL A 7 -45.77 10.44 -20.31
N THR A 8 -47.06 10.37 -19.97
CA THR A 8 -47.66 9.50 -18.95
C THR A 8 -48.26 8.25 -19.59
N ALA A 9 -48.77 7.32 -18.78
CA ALA A 9 -49.44 6.11 -19.28
C ALA A 9 -50.63 6.44 -20.19
N ASP A 10 -51.30 7.55 -19.89
CA ASP A 10 -52.54 7.97 -20.54
C ASP A 10 -52.29 8.72 -21.86
N THR A 11 -51.09 9.28 -22.04
CA THR A 11 -50.72 10.09 -23.22
C THR A 11 -49.82 9.33 -24.20
N ASP A 12 -49.60 8.04 -24.00
CA ASP A 12 -48.80 7.21 -24.91
C ASP A 12 -49.58 6.83 -26.20
N PRO A 13 -49.21 7.35 -27.38
CA PRO A 13 -49.89 7.06 -28.64
C PRO A 13 -49.71 5.61 -29.11
N SER A 14 -48.75 4.87 -28.52
CA SER A 14 -48.51 3.46 -28.87
C SER A 14 -49.34 2.46 -28.06
N ARG A 15 -50.03 2.92 -26.99
CA ARG A 15 -50.76 2.08 -26.00
C ARG A 15 -49.92 0.93 -25.42
N GLN A 16 -48.60 1.07 -25.39
CA GLN A 16 -47.66 0.04 -24.92
C GLN A 16 -46.94 0.45 -23.63
N PHE A 17 -47.36 1.57 -23.03
CA PHE A 17 -46.89 2.04 -21.73
C PHE A 17 -47.21 1.03 -20.61
N THR A 18 -46.20 0.29 -20.18
CA THR A 18 -46.22 -0.45 -18.90
C THR A 18 -45.74 0.46 -17.78
N SER A 19 -46.45 0.48 -16.65
CA SER A 19 -46.11 1.32 -15.48
C SER A 19 -44.61 1.21 -15.14
N GLY A 20 -43.91 2.36 -15.22
CA GLY A 20 -42.48 2.47 -14.89
C GLY A 20 -41.51 2.69 -16.06
N ARG A 21 -41.95 2.77 -17.32
CA ARG A 21 -41.08 3.16 -18.47
C ARG A 21 -41.83 4.06 -19.47
N CYS A 22 -41.34 5.28 -19.70
CA CYS A 22 -41.89 6.19 -20.72
C CYS A 22 -41.78 5.61 -22.15
N ASN A 23 -42.58 6.11 -23.11
CA ASN A 23 -42.57 5.68 -24.51
C ASN A 23 -41.14 5.71 -25.12
N MET A 24 -40.33 6.70 -24.76
CA MET A 24 -38.92 6.76 -25.16
C MET A 24 -38.07 5.60 -24.62
N HIS A 25 -38.30 5.13 -23.38
CA HIS A 25 -37.63 3.95 -22.84
C HIS A 25 -38.10 2.67 -23.52
N TYR A 26 -39.39 2.57 -23.85
CA TYR A 26 -39.94 1.47 -24.61
C TYR A 26 -39.33 1.39 -26.01
N LEU A 27 -39.34 2.49 -26.78
CA LEU A 27 -38.75 2.57 -28.11
C LEU A 27 -37.25 2.30 -28.10
N ARG A 28 -36.51 2.79 -27.08
CA ARG A 28 -35.09 2.46 -26.89
C ARG A 28 -34.87 0.96 -26.65
N PHE A 29 -35.73 0.32 -25.87
CA PHE A 29 -35.68 -1.12 -25.62
C PHE A 29 -35.99 -1.92 -26.89
N LYS A 30 -37.04 -1.55 -27.64
CA LYS A 30 -37.38 -2.18 -28.92
C LYS A 30 -36.22 -2.11 -29.92
N ARG A 31 -35.64 -0.91 -30.13
CA ARG A 31 -34.44 -0.73 -30.97
C ARG A 31 -33.24 -1.55 -30.50
N ALA A 32 -33.13 -1.81 -29.20
CA ALA A 32 -32.08 -2.65 -28.66
C ALA A 32 -32.30 -4.14 -28.93
N LEU A 33 -33.55 -4.60 -28.96
CA LEU A 33 -33.94 -5.95 -29.38
C LEU A 33 -33.73 -6.16 -30.88
N ASP A 34 -34.21 -5.24 -31.73
CA ASP A 34 -34.04 -5.30 -33.18
C ASP A 34 -32.55 -5.35 -33.57
N ARG A 35 -31.73 -4.53 -32.92
CA ARG A 35 -30.28 -4.56 -33.11
C ARG A 35 -29.65 -5.88 -32.63
N ALA A 36 -30.16 -6.46 -31.54
CA ALA A 36 -29.65 -7.72 -31.00
C ALA A 36 -29.97 -8.89 -31.94
N SER A 37 -31.13 -8.90 -32.62
CA SER A 37 -31.45 -9.91 -33.62
C SER A 37 -30.59 -9.80 -34.88
N GLU A 38 -30.22 -8.58 -35.28
CA GLU A 38 -29.36 -8.35 -36.46
C GLU A 38 -27.88 -8.67 -36.21
N LEU A 39 -27.32 -8.21 -35.08
CA LEU A 39 -25.87 -8.29 -34.80
C LEU A 39 -25.46 -9.57 -34.04
N GLY A 40 -26.43 -10.35 -33.56
CA GLY A 40 -26.18 -11.54 -32.75
C GLY A 40 -25.79 -11.24 -31.29
N LEU A 41 -25.39 -12.30 -30.58
CA LEU A 41 -25.09 -12.23 -29.15
C LEU A 41 -23.84 -11.38 -28.87
N ARG A 42 -24.01 -10.37 -28.02
CA ARG A 42 -22.90 -9.62 -27.42
C ARG A 42 -22.74 -10.04 -25.98
N LEU A 43 -21.64 -10.72 -25.66
CA LEU A 43 -21.35 -11.20 -24.32
C LEU A 43 -20.46 -10.23 -23.55
N CYS A 44 -20.72 -10.10 -22.25
CA CYS A 44 -19.88 -9.34 -21.34
C CYS A 44 -18.49 -9.98 -21.22
N PRO A 45 -17.38 -9.28 -21.53
CA PRO A 45 -16.03 -9.84 -21.41
C PRO A 45 -15.62 -10.23 -19.98
N HIS A 46 -16.32 -9.70 -18.96
CA HIS A 46 -16.02 -10.00 -17.56
C HIS A 46 -16.75 -11.22 -17.01
N CYS A 47 -18.05 -11.40 -17.33
CA CYS A 47 -18.88 -12.46 -16.72
C CYS A 47 -19.59 -13.37 -17.73
N GLY A 48 -19.43 -13.12 -19.03
CA GLY A 48 -20.07 -13.92 -20.09
C GLY A 48 -21.57 -13.69 -20.26
N SER A 49 -22.23 -12.86 -19.44
CA SER A 49 -23.66 -12.59 -19.57
C SER A 49 -23.99 -11.85 -20.87
N ASP A 50 -25.15 -12.17 -21.45
CA ASP A 50 -25.68 -11.47 -22.61
C ASP A 50 -25.94 -9.99 -22.30
N MET A 51 -25.41 -9.12 -23.15
CA MET A 51 -25.54 -7.68 -23.12
C MET A 51 -25.90 -7.10 -24.50
N SER A 52 -26.57 -7.88 -25.35
CA SER A 52 -27.01 -7.48 -26.69
C SER A 52 -27.98 -6.29 -26.64
N THR A 53 -28.82 -6.24 -25.60
CA THR A 53 -29.76 -5.12 -25.35
C THR A 53 -29.12 -3.91 -24.67
N ALA A 54 -27.85 -3.99 -24.23
CA ALA A 54 -27.16 -2.88 -23.59
C ALA A 54 -26.87 -1.72 -24.56
N ARG A 55 -26.43 -0.57 -24.03
CA ARG A 55 -25.98 0.58 -24.86
C ARG A 55 -24.89 0.14 -25.84
N ARG A 56 -24.88 0.73 -27.05
CA ARG A 56 -23.97 0.34 -28.14
C ARG A 56 -22.49 0.39 -27.73
N ASN A 57 -22.11 1.40 -26.96
CA ASN A 57 -20.74 1.62 -26.49
C ASN A 57 -20.44 1.01 -25.11
N ALA A 58 -21.39 0.28 -24.49
CA ALA A 58 -21.09 -0.41 -23.24
C ALA A 58 -20.02 -1.49 -23.49
N ILE A 59 -19.07 -1.67 -22.59
CA ILE A 59 -18.12 -2.80 -22.70
C ILE A 59 -18.55 -3.96 -21.80
N TYR A 60 -19.22 -3.64 -20.70
CA TYR A 60 -19.64 -4.60 -19.68
C TYR A 60 -21.15 -4.54 -19.44
N CYS A 61 -21.75 -5.64 -18.99
CA CYS A 61 -23.20 -5.76 -18.75
C CYS A 61 -23.71 -4.90 -17.58
N SER A 62 -22.84 -4.47 -16.67
CA SER A 62 -23.21 -3.75 -15.45
C SER A 62 -22.09 -2.88 -14.91
N VAL A 63 -22.43 -1.89 -14.08
CA VAL A 63 -21.46 -1.09 -13.31
C VAL A 63 -20.56 -1.98 -12.48
N LYS A 64 -21.09 -3.06 -11.88
CA LYS A 64 -20.32 -4.06 -11.13
C LYS A 64 -19.23 -4.71 -12.00
N CYS A 65 -19.55 -5.13 -13.22
CA CYS A 65 -18.56 -5.72 -14.13
C CYS A 65 -17.55 -4.70 -14.65
N THR A 66 -17.97 -3.45 -14.91
CA THR A 66 -17.05 -2.36 -15.24
C THR A 66 -16.05 -2.11 -14.12
N GLN A 67 -16.52 -2.01 -12.88
CA GLN A 67 -15.66 -1.82 -11.71
C GLN A 67 -14.72 -3.00 -11.51
N ALA A 68 -15.21 -4.24 -11.60
CA ALA A 68 -14.40 -5.43 -11.44
C ALA A 68 -13.31 -5.55 -12.51
N ALA A 69 -13.63 -5.27 -13.78
CA ALA A 69 -12.64 -5.24 -14.85
C ALA A 69 -11.65 -4.07 -14.70
N SER A 70 -12.08 -2.92 -14.18
CA SER A 70 -11.18 -1.81 -13.86
C SER A 70 -10.22 -2.16 -12.72
N ILE A 71 -10.72 -2.78 -11.65
CA ILE A 71 -9.90 -3.28 -10.53
C ILE A 71 -8.92 -4.34 -11.02
N ALA A 72 -9.33 -5.26 -11.89
CA ALA A 72 -8.45 -6.29 -12.42
C ALA A 72 -7.28 -5.69 -13.23
N ARG A 73 -7.53 -4.63 -14.01
CA ARG A 73 -6.50 -3.91 -14.77
C ARG A 73 -5.53 -3.12 -13.91
N ASN A 74 -5.96 -2.67 -12.72
CA ASN A 74 -5.15 -1.81 -11.85
C ASN A 74 -5.07 -2.37 -10.42
N ILE A 75 -4.95 -3.71 -10.33
CA ILE A 75 -5.15 -4.43 -9.07
C ILE A 75 -4.12 -4.01 -8.02
N ASP A 76 -2.90 -3.67 -8.43
CA ASP A 76 -1.83 -3.31 -7.52
C ASP A 76 -1.95 -1.88 -6.98
N ASP A 77 -2.37 -0.91 -7.79
CA ASP A 77 -2.75 0.43 -7.30
C ASP A 77 -3.91 0.35 -6.30
N VAL A 78 -4.96 -0.43 -6.61
CA VAL A 78 -6.10 -0.63 -5.70
C VAL A 78 -5.65 -1.26 -4.38
N ARG A 79 -4.79 -2.28 -4.43
CA ARG A 79 -4.20 -2.93 -3.24
C ARG A 79 -3.37 -1.94 -2.43
N LEU A 80 -2.57 -1.11 -3.09
CA LEU A 80 -1.70 -0.15 -2.43
C LEU A 80 -2.49 0.98 -1.77
N ARG A 81 -3.48 1.57 -2.46
CA ARG A 81 -4.42 2.54 -1.87
C ARG A 81 -5.09 1.98 -0.63
N LYS A 82 -5.55 0.72 -0.70
CA LYS A 82 -6.17 0.04 0.43
C LYS A 82 -5.19 -0.14 1.60
N ARG A 83 -3.94 -0.52 1.35
CA ARG A 83 -2.89 -0.66 2.39
C ARG A 83 -2.60 0.68 3.07
N ILE A 84 -2.41 1.75 2.30
CA ILE A 84 -2.19 3.11 2.82
C ILE A 84 -3.38 3.54 3.69
N ALA A 85 -4.60 3.43 3.19
CA ALA A 85 -5.80 3.81 3.94
C ALA A 85 -6.01 2.96 5.21
N GLN A 86 -5.64 1.68 5.20
CA GLN A 86 -5.69 0.83 6.39
C GLN A 86 -4.66 1.25 7.44
N ALA A 87 -3.44 1.56 7.03
CA ALA A 87 -2.39 2.03 7.92
C ALA A 87 -2.77 3.39 8.55
N LEU A 88 -3.32 4.32 7.77
CA LEU A 88 -3.82 5.60 8.27
C LEU A 88 -4.92 5.41 9.31
N ARG A 89 -5.94 4.60 9.02
CA ARG A 89 -7.03 4.31 9.99
C ARG A 89 -6.50 3.69 11.28
N LYS A 90 -5.53 2.79 11.18
CA LYS A 90 -4.87 2.20 12.35
C LYS A 90 -4.08 3.25 13.14
N ALA A 91 -3.40 4.18 12.48
CA ALA A 91 -2.69 5.28 13.13
C ALA A 91 -3.63 6.24 13.86
N GLN A 92 -4.75 6.59 13.25
CA GLN A 92 -5.80 7.40 13.87
C GLN A 92 -6.38 6.72 15.11
N LYS A 93 -6.71 5.43 15.02
CA LYS A 93 -7.20 4.65 16.18
C LYS A 93 -6.20 4.56 17.33
N LEU A 94 -4.90 4.62 17.04
CA LEU A 94 -3.84 4.63 18.03
C LEU A 94 -3.45 6.04 18.49
N GLU A 95 -4.07 7.07 17.92
CA GLU A 95 -3.75 8.48 18.18
C GLU A 95 -2.24 8.75 18.04
N ASN A 96 -1.62 8.20 16.99
CA ASN A 96 -0.18 8.34 16.79
C ASN A 96 0.15 9.77 16.28
N PRO A 97 0.89 10.58 17.06
CA PRO A 97 1.18 11.95 16.72
C PRO A 97 2.03 12.04 15.45
N GLY A 98 1.78 13.04 14.61
CA GLY A 98 2.54 13.26 13.36
C GLY A 98 2.19 12.31 12.22
N SER A 99 1.07 11.58 12.30
CA SER A 99 0.56 10.80 11.17
C SER A 99 -0.03 11.74 10.12
N ILE A 100 0.51 11.68 8.89
CA ILE A 100 0.15 12.54 7.76
C ILE A 100 -0.20 11.63 6.58
N PRO A 101 -1.42 11.74 6.01
CA PRO A 101 -1.80 10.98 4.83
C PRO A 101 -0.84 11.24 3.66
N PHE A 102 -0.59 10.20 2.87
CA PHE A 102 0.15 10.30 1.60
C PHE A 102 -0.50 9.38 0.57
N THR A 103 -0.12 9.51 -0.69
CA THR A 103 -0.73 8.88 -1.85
C THR A 103 0.08 7.70 -2.38
N VAL A 104 -0.48 6.99 -3.35
CA VAL A 104 0.26 5.97 -4.11
C VAL A 104 1.45 6.57 -4.85
N ALA A 105 1.28 7.78 -5.42
CA ALA A 105 2.35 8.46 -6.14
C ALA A 105 3.53 8.77 -5.22
N ASP A 106 3.28 9.27 -4.01
CA ASP A 106 4.33 9.55 -3.01
C ASP A 106 5.11 8.28 -2.63
N TRP A 107 4.42 7.14 -2.51
CA TRP A 107 5.07 5.85 -2.26
C TRP A 107 5.92 5.39 -3.44
N LEU A 108 5.42 5.53 -4.67
CA LEU A 108 6.15 5.12 -5.87
C LEU A 108 7.40 5.98 -6.06
N GLU A 109 7.29 7.29 -5.85
CA GLU A 109 8.44 8.21 -5.89
C GLU A 109 9.50 7.84 -4.84
N LEU A 110 9.07 7.55 -3.60
CA LEU A 110 9.97 7.05 -2.55
C LEU A 110 10.67 5.74 -2.95
N ALA A 111 9.94 4.80 -3.53
CA ALA A 111 10.49 3.52 -3.98
C ALA A 111 11.48 3.71 -5.14
N GLU A 112 11.18 4.59 -6.08
CA GLU A 112 12.02 4.92 -7.23
C GLU A 112 13.33 5.61 -6.82
N ARG A 113 13.28 6.58 -5.88
CA ARG A 113 14.47 7.22 -5.30
C ARG A 113 15.42 6.23 -4.62
N LEU A 114 14.91 5.08 -4.20
CA LEU A 114 15.67 3.98 -3.61
C LEU A 114 15.90 2.83 -4.60
N GLU A 115 15.66 3.05 -5.89
CA GLU A 115 15.82 2.08 -6.98
C GLU A 115 15.12 0.74 -6.71
N TYR A 116 13.96 0.79 -6.05
CA TYR A 116 13.19 -0.37 -5.61
C TYR A 116 13.99 -1.34 -4.73
N ARG A 117 14.99 -0.83 -4.01
CA ARG A 117 15.81 -1.62 -3.09
C ARG A 117 15.17 -1.67 -1.72
N CYS A 118 15.21 -2.86 -1.13
CA CYS A 118 14.91 -3.03 0.28
C CYS A 118 15.95 -2.27 1.12
N THR A 119 15.52 -1.33 1.96
CA THR A 119 16.44 -0.56 2.83
C THR A 119 17.14 -1.42 3.87
N TYR A 120 16.63 -2.62 4.13
CA TYR A 120 17.25 -3.55 5.07
C TYR A 120 18.29 -4.46 4.45
N CYS A 121 18.07 -4.94 3.23
CA CYS A 121 18.94 -5.95 2.61
C CYS A 121 19.58 -5.52 1.29
N GLY A 122 19.32 -4.29 0.83
CA GLY A 122 19.86 -3.70 -0.40
C GLY A 122 19.42 -4.39 -1.70
N ARG A 123 18.68 -5.51 -1.61
CA ARG A 123 18.20 -6.26 -2.76
C ARG A 123 17.17 -5.44 -3.52
N VAL A 124 17.39 -5.29 -4.83
CA VAL A 124 16.38 -4.81 -5.78
C VAL A 124 15.22 -5.79 -5.77
N THR A 125 14.03 -5.29 -5.46
CA THR A 125 12.80 -6.08 -5.42
C THR A 125 11.88 -5.57 -6.52
N GLN A 126 11.08 -6.45 -7.12
CA GLN A 126 10.08 -6.00 -8.08
C GLN A 126 9.07 -5.06 -7.40
N PRO A 127 8.52 -4.06 -8.11
CA PRO A 127 7.58 -3.11 -7.54
C PRO A 127 6.39 -3.77 -6.82
N GLU A 128 5.89 -4.89 -7.36
CA GLU A 128 4.74 -5.63 -6.79
C GLU A 128 5.06 -6.33 -5.45
N ASP A 129 6.31 -6.74 -5.27
CA ASP A 129 6.81 -7.45 -4.09
C ASP A 129 7.38 -6.52 -3.01
N LEU A 130 7.64 -5.25 -3.37
CA LEU A 130 8.15 -4.25 -2.47
C LEU A 130 7.05 -3.82 -1.49
N GLN A 131 7.37 -3.91 -0.20
CA GLN A 131 6.44 -3.62 0.87
C GLN A 131 6.77 -2.29 1.53
N MET A 132 5.71 -1.61 1.93
CA MET A 132 5.77 -0.44 2.78
C MET A 132 5.99 -0.86 4.22
N ASP A 133 7.11 -0.48 4.81
CA ASP A 133 7.41 -0.69 6.23
C ASP A 133 7.47 0.65 6.95
N HIS A 134 7.04 0.65 8.22
CA HIS A 134 7.13 1.80 9.09
C HIS A 134 8.44 1.72 9.87
N ILE A 135 9.34 2.68 9.67
CA ILE A 135 10.64 2.79 10.38
C ILE A 135 10.40 2.64 11.88
N VAL A 136 9.67 3.57 12.49
CA VAL A 136 9.07 3.37 13.82
C VAL A 136 7.72 2.66 13.65
N PRO A 137 7.46 1.52 14.30
CA PRO A 137 6.34 0.67 13.94
C PRO A 137 5.03 1.30 14.34
N LEU A 138 4.01 1.03 13.54
CA LEU A 138 2.62 1.37 13.83
C LEU A 138 2.04 0.44 14.91
N HIS A 139 2.48 0.63 16.15
CA HIS A 139 2.18 -0.20 17.31
C HIS A 139 1.92 0.64 18.56
N LYS A 140 1.17 0.09 19.53
CA LYS A 140 0.76 0.79 20.76
C LYS A 140 1.93 1.31 21.60
N THR A 141 3.02 0.55 21.65
CA THR A 141 4.19 0.86 22.50
C THR A 141 5.17 1.84 21.85
N SER A 142 5.37 1.73 20.54
CA SER A 142 6.28 2.59 19.78
C SER A 142 5.62 3.87 19.27
N ARG A 143 4.29 3.88 19.12
CA ARG A 143 3.49 5.02 18.65
C ARG A 143 4.03 5.69 17.37
N GLY A 144 4.63 4.90 16.46
CA GLY A 144 5.18 5.43 15.21
C GLY A 144 4.11 6.02 14.30
N PRO A 145 4.32 7.20 13.69
CA PRO A 145 3.33 7.82 12.82
C PRO A 145 3.15 7.05 11.51
N HIS A 146 1.96 7.12 10.93
CA HIS A 146 1.81 6.80 9.51
C HIS A 146 2.00 8.08 8.70
N ALA A 147 3.23 8.32 8.27
CA ALA A 147 3.64 9.47 7.45
C ALA A 147 4.81 9.04 6.56
N LEU A 148 4.95 9.62 5.36
CA LEU A 148 5.98 9.26 4.39
C LEU A 148 7.41 9.32 4.99
N THR A 149 7.64 10.27 5.91
CA THR A 149 8.90 10.41 6.66
C THR A 149 9.27 9.16 7.47
N ASN A 150 8.27 8.43 7.95
CA ASN A 150 8.40 7.20 8.72
C ASN A 150 8.19 5.94 7.86
N ILE A 151 8.11 6.06 6.54
CA ILE A 151 7.98 4.93 5.62
C ILE A 151 9.32 4.63 4.94
N THR A 152 9.57 3.35 4.73
CA THR A 152 10.72 2.84 3.98
C THR A 152 10.36 1.59 3.17
N PRO A 153 10.96 1.38 1.99
CA PRO A 153 10.75 0.17 1.21
C PRO A 153 11.48 -1.04 1.77
N ALA A 154 10.79 -2.17 1.84
CA ALA A 154 11.29 -3.39 2.42
C ALA A 154 10.82 -4.62 1.62
N CYS A 155 11.68 -5.62 1.49
CA CYS A 155 11.22 -6.92 0.99
C CYS A 155 10.40 -7.66 2.06
N SER A 156 9.53 -8.56 1.62
CA SER A 156 8.64 -9.34 2.51
C SER A 156 9.38 -10.14 3.59
N GLY A 157 10.59 -10.61 3.30
CA GLY A 157 11.44 -11.33 4.25
C GLY A 157 11.97 -10.45 5.38
N CYS A 158 12.40 -9.23 5.06
CA CYS A 158 12.91 -8.28 6.06
C CYS A 158 11.78 -7.68 6.88
N ASN A 159 10.71 -7.19 6.24
CA ASN A 159 9.55 -6.61 6.91
C ASN A 159 8.93 -7.60 7.93
N ARG A 160 8.70 -8.86 7.51
CA ARG A 160 8.20 -9.92 8.40
C ARG A 160 9.14 -10.20 9.58
N SER A 161 10.44 -10.10 9.36
CA SER A 161 11.43 -10.33 10.41
C SER A 161 11.46 -9.19 11.42
N LYS A 162 11.34 -7.93 10.96
CA LYS A 162 11.26 -6.75 11.82
C LYS A 162 10.05 -6.81 12.75
N LYS A 163 8.88 -7.19 12.24
CA LYS A 163 7.61 -7.23 12.99
C LYS A 163 7.30 -5.84 13.58
N HIS A 164 6.95 -5.78 14.86
CA HIS A 164 6.66 -4.56 15.61
C HIS A 164 7.89 -3.99 16.31
N ARG A 165 9.10 -4.42 15.93
CA ARG A 165 10.33 -3.82 16.42
C ARG A 165 10.58 -2.54 15.62
N PRO A 166 10.98 -1.42 16.25
CA PRO A 166 11.43 -0.27 15.50
C PRO A 166 12.54 -0.65 14.55
N LEU A 167 12.80 0.23 13.59
CA LEU A 167 14.02 0.18 12.83
C LEU A 167 15.11 0.36 13.86
N LEU A 168 15.53 -0.79 14.38
CA LEU A 168 16.69 -0.88 15.19
C LEU A 168 17.78 -0.49 14.20
N ILE A 169 18.53 0.54 14.56
CA ILE A 169 19.83 0.87 13.95
C ILE A 169 20.71 -0.39 13.79
N ALA A 170 20.34 -1.48 14.46
CA ALA A 170 20.74 -2.85 14.26
C ALA A 170 20.45 -3.53 12.90
N TRP A 171 20.00 -2.81 11.90
CA TRP A 171 19.83 -3.36 10.57
C TRP A 171 20.66 -2.53 9.64
N ALA A 172 21.95 -2.84 9.66
CA ALA A 172 22.91 -2.39 8.69
C ALA A 172 22.40 -2.70 7.26
N PRO A 173 21.93 -1.70 6.49
CA PRO A 173 21.61 -1.91 5.09
C PRO A 173 22.86 -2.45 4.39
N PRO A 174 22.75 -3.46 3.53
CA PRO A 174 23.82 -3.78 2.60
C PRO A 174 24.24 -2.61 1.72
N LEU A 175 23.35 -1.61 1.56
CA LEU A 175 23.68 -0.32 0.95
C LEU A 175 24.76 0.47 1.71
N LEU A 176 24.96 0.20 3.00
CA LEU A 176 26.01 0.78 3.85
C LEU A 176 27.15 -0.21 4.10
N GLY A 177 27.29 -1.25 3.27
CA GLY A 177 28.32 -2.29 3.44
C GLY A 177 27.97 -3.39 4.44
N GLY A 178 26.71 -3.46 4.88
CA GLY A 178 26.21 -4.51 5.77
C GLY A 178 26.11 -5.86 5.07
N LYS A 179 26.33 -6.97 5.78
CA LYS A 179 26.05 -8.28 5.20
C LYS A 179 24.53 -8.55 5.21
N PRO A 180 23.96 -9.05 4.10
CA PRO A 180 22.53 -9.32 4.06
C PRO A 180 22.18 -10.47 5.01
N ARG A 181 20.98 -10.45 5.61
CA ARG A 181 20.52 -11.48 6.56
C ARG A 181 20.60 -12.92 6.05
N TRP A 182 20.51 -13.12 4.74
CA TRP A 182 20.60 -14.44 4.11
C TRP A 182 22.04 -14.91 3.88
N ASP A 183 23.03 -14.03 3.99
CA ASP A 183 24.44 -14.42 4.00
C ASP A 183 24.75 -15.17 5.30
N LYS A 184 25.20 -16.42 5.18
CA LYS A 184 25.54 -17.27 6.33
C LYS A 184 26.79 -16.78 7.08
N ALA A 185 27.64 -16.00 6.40
CA ALA A 185 28.78 -15.30 6.96
C ALA A 185 28.41 -13.93 7.53
N ALA A 186 27.14 -13.50 7.41
CA ALA A 186 26.62 -12.42 8.22
C ALA A 186 26.58 -12.87 9.69
N PRO A 187 27.06 -12.05 10.63
CA PRO A 187 26.93 -12.34 12.05
C PRO A 187 25.45 -12.65 12.40
N ARG A 188 25.18 -13.84 12.96
CA ARG A 188 23.81 -14.29 13.28
C ARG A 188 23.46 -14.05 14.73
N GLY A 189 22.24 -13.55 14.94
CA GLY A 189 21.52 -13.43 16.22
C GLY A 189 21.77 -14.54 17.21
N LYS A 190 22.25 -14.20 18.42
CA LYS A 190 21.65 -14.86 19.59
C LYS A 190 20.21 -14.35 19.72
N LYS A 191 19.29 -15.26 20.05
CA LYS A 191 17.90 -14.91 20.38
C LYS A 191 17.92 -13.79 21.43
N GLY A 192 17.33 -12.64 21.11
CA GLY A 192 17.17 -11.53 22.04
C GLY A 192 18.15 -10.37 21.90
N ASN A 193 19.02 -10.31 20.88
CA ASN A 193 19.81 -9.10 20.61
C ASN A 193 19.80 -8.78 19.10
N PRO A 194 19.22 -7.65 18.66
CA PRO A 194 19.31 -7.20 17.29
C PRO A 194 20.59 -6.36 17.11
N TRP A 195 21.61 -6.98 16.52
CA TRP A 195 22.47 -6.61 15.37
C TRP A 195 22.87 -5.17 15.00
N VAL A 196 23.31 -4.27 15.86
CA VAL A 196 24.32 -3.30 15.34
C VAL A 196 25.66 -4.02 15.42
N PRO A 197 26.38 -4.31 14.32
CA PRO A 197 27.79 -4.65 14.47
C PRO A 197 28.42 -3.52 15.29
N LEU A 198 29.15 -3.84 16.37
CA LEU A 198 29.85 -2.83 17.19
C LEU A 198 30.67 -1.85 16.32
N ALA A 199 31.03 -2.29 15.11
CA ALA A 199 31.69 -1.52 14.06
C ALA A 199 30.81 -0.45 13.36
N TRP A 200 29.55 -0.23 13.73
CA TRP A 200 28.62 0.70 13.05
C TRP A 200 28.02 1.74 13.98
N ARG A 201 28.18 1.59 15.30
CA ARG A 201 27.65 2.48 16.32
C ARG A 201 28.56 2.46 17.54
N ASP A 202 28.84 3.63 18.11
CA ASP A 202 29.53 3.77 19.39
C ASP A 202 28.52 3.96 20.55
N SER A 203 28.97 4.48 21.69
CA SER A 203 28.13 4.80 22.84
C SER A 203 27.07 5.87 22.54
N ASP A 204 27.32 6.72 21.56
CA ASP A 204 26.65 8.00 21.38
C ASP A 204 25.85 8.08 20.06
N GLY A 205 26.08 7.17 19.10
CA GLY A 205 25.31 7.11 17.87
C GLY A 205 25.97 6.32 16.74
N PRO A 206 25.41 6.40 15.51
CA PRO A 206 26.01 5.78 14.33
C PRO A 206 27.40 6.36 14.06
N LEU A 207 28.36 5.52 13.66
CA LEU A 207 29.70 6.00 13.32
C LEU A 207 29.65 6.98 12.14
N SER A 208 30.58 7.95 12.13
CA SER A 208 30.72 8.92 11.04
C SER A 208 30.86 8.24 9.67
N SER A 209 31.62 7.15 9.59
CA SER A 209 31.79 6.36 8.36
C SER A 209 30.48 5.77 7.81
N VAL A 210 29.54 5.42 8.69
CA VAL A 210 28.20 4.93 8.29
C VAL A 210 27.36 6.08 7.75
N LEU A 211 27.42 7.24 8.39
CA LEU A 211 26.73 8.44 7.91
C LEU A 211 27.28 8.92 6.57
N GLU A 212 28.61 8.87 6.37
CA GLU A 212 29.29 9.16 5.11
C GLU A 212 28.87 8.19 4.00
N ALA A 213 28.86 6.89 4.27
CA ALA A 213 28.39 5.88 3.31
C ALA A 213 26.90 6.05 2.95
N ALA A 214 26.10 6.63 3.85
CA ALA A 214 24.68 6.91 3.62
C ALA A 214 24.43 8.23 2.87
N GLN A 215 25.40 9.14 2.79
CA GLN A 215 25.25 10.44 2.10
C GLN A 215 24.66 10.36 0.69
N PRO A 216 25.03 9.39 -0.17
CA PRO A 216 24.45 9.27 -1.51
C PRO A 216 22.97 8.88 -1.51
N PHE A 217 22.43 8.45 -0.35
CA PHE A 217 21.07 7.94 -0.20
C PHE A 217 20.29 8.77 0.86
N PRO A 218 19.74 9.95 0.50
CA PRO A 218 19.05 10.84 1.44
C PRO A 218 17.90 10.17 2.20
N GLU A 219 17.21 9.26 1.52
CA GLU A 219 16.09 8.47 2.04
C GLU A 219 16.54 7.50 3.15
N LEU A 220 17.77 6.98 3.03
CA LEU A 220 18.37 6.11 4.02
C LEU A 220 18.91 6.91 5.22
N LEU A 221 19.54 8.06 4.97
CA LEU A 221 19.88 9.02 6.03
C LEU A 221 18.65 9.44 6.83
N ARG A 222 17.51 9.69 6.16
CA ARG A 222 16.25 9.96 6.86
C ARG A 222 15.86 8.79 7.75
N ALA A 223 15.89 7.56 7.24
CA ALA A 223 15.51 6.39 8.02
C ALA A 223 16.39 6.22 9.27
N ILE A 224 17.70 6.49 9.17
CA ILE A 224 18.62 6.52 10.31
C ILE A 224 18.20 7.60 11.30
N ARG A 225 18.02 8.85 10.85
CA ARG A 225 17.62 9.99 11.72
C ARG A 225 16.31 9.72 12.46
N VAL A 226 15.28 9.25 11.76
CA VAL A 226 13.98 8.91 12.37
C VAL A 226 14.12 7.83 13.44
N SER A 227 15.04 6.90 13.26
CA SER A 227 15.32 5.85 14.24
C SER A 227 16.07 6.40 15.46
N GLU A 228 17.10 7.22 15.23
CA GLU A 228 17.85 7.89 16.30
C GLU A 228 16.94 8.79 17.15
N ASP A 229 16.14 9.65 16.51
CA ASP A 229 15.16 10.50 17.18
C ASP A 229 14.18 9.70 18.04
N PHE A 230 13.73 8.54 17.53
CA PHE A 230 12.83 7.67 18.29
C PHE A 230 13.47 7.15 19.57
N TYR A 231 14.74 6.74 19.51
CA TYR A 231 15.45 6.21 20.67
C TYR A 231 15.86 7.29 21.65
N GLN A 232 16.28 8.46 21.17
CA GLN A 232 16.60 9.61 22.01
C GLN A 232 15.37 10.11 22.79
N ARG A 233 14.22 10.29 22.12
CA ARG A 233 12.97 10.75 22.78
C ARG A 233 12.38 9.75 23.76
N LYS A 234 12.80 8.50 23.69
CA LYS A 234 12.32 7.44 24.55
C LYS A 234 13.04 7.42 25.91
N ASP A 235 14.10 8.22 26.12
CA ASP A 235 14.96 8.18 27.31
C ASP A 235 15.39 6.76 27.70
N LEU A 236 15.49 5.86 26.71
CA LEU A 236 15.89 4.49 26.97
C LEU A 236 17.41 4.44 26.96
N SER A 237 17.98 4.28 28.15
CA SER A 237 19.35 3.85 28.32
C SER A 237 19.62 2.59 27.47
N PRO A 238 20.88 2.33 27.06
CA PRO A 238 21.26 1.09 26.39
C PRO A 238 20.78 -0.18 27.13
N SER A 239 20.54 -0.11 28.45
CA SER A 239 19.92 -1.17 29.27
C SER A 239 18.43 -1.36 29.05
N GLU A 240 17.66 -0.30 28.82
CA GLU A 240 16.22 -0.40 28.59
C GLU A 240 15.89 -0.81 27.15
N LEU A 241 16.80 -0.50 26.21
CA LEU A 241 16.81 -1.15 24.89
C LEU A 241 16.93 -2.67 25.00
N ARG A 242 17.83 -3.15 25.87
CA ARG A 242 17.96 -4.58 26.21
C ARG A 242 16.73 -5.15 26.92
N ALA A 243 16.01 -4.35 27.71
CA ALA A 243 14.79 -4.79 28.39
C ALA A 243 13.57 -4.90 27.44
N LEU A 244 13.48 -4.05 26.41
CA LEU A 244 12.45 -4.19 25.38
C LEU A 244 12.65 -5.45 24.51
N GLU A 245 13.88 -5.96 24.43
CA GLU A 245 14.21 -7.21 23.76
C GLU A 245 13.66 -8.44 24.51
N SER A 246 13.66 -8.42 25.85
CA SER A 246 13.18 -9.53 26.68
C SER A 246 11.65 -9.68 26.63
N LEU A 247 10.91 -8.57 26.56
CA LEU A 247 9.45 -8.56 26.43
C LEU A 247 8.95 -9.15 25.10
N SER A 248 9.80 -9.18 24.06
CA SER A 248 9.48 -9.80 22.76
C SER A 248 9.70 -11.32 22.72
N SER A 249 10.34 -11.88 23.75
CA SER A 249 10.70 -13.30 23.85
C SER A 249 9.74 -14.11 24.76
N ALA A 250 8.75 -13.45 25.37
CA ALA A 250 7.81 -14.04 26.33
C ALA A 250 6.44 -14.42 25.73
N ARG A 251 6.38 -14.79 24.45
CA ARG A 251 5.19 -15.44 23.84
C ARG A 251 5.59 -16.54 22.88
#